data_AF-A0A8S0QEP6-F1
#
_entry.id   AF-A0A8S0QEP6-F1
#
_cell.length_a   1.000
_cell.length_b   1.000
_cell.length_c   1.000
_cell.angle_alpha   90.00
_cell.angle_beta   90.00
_cell.angle_gamma   90.00
#
_symmetry.space_group_name_H-M   'P 1'
#
loop_
_entity.id
_entity.type
_entity.pdbx_description
1 polymer ?
#
loop_
_entity_poly.entity_id
_entity_poly.type
_entity_poly.pdbx_seq_one_letter_code
_entity_poly.pdbx_strand_id
1 'polypeptide(L)'
;MGSKKKSISNENSLSCPEDRDMSISGIHWKYQQELENLTLTRQPIKTLKLFILAIAQYLRQSVAYLLSHGGLLMLLLTMIVIAGVLLVTTDGPHEKHVEEVLRYIRFGLWWVALGVASSIGLGSGLHTFVLYLGPHIALFTIKAMQCGRVDIKSAPYDTIQLKRGPSWLGKDCAEFMPPSFSSSLGTRVPLSAILPQVQLEAILWGLGTALGELPPYFISRAANLSGGKLDVMEELDVSSTEHNGFIATQLTQIKCWFLSRVQYLNFFTILVLASVPNPLFDLAGIMCGQFGIPFWEFFLATMIGKAIIKTHIQVY
;
A
#
# COMPACT_ATOMS: atom_id res chain seq x y z
N MET A 1 88.06 10.79 19.27
CA MET A 1 87.41 9.56 19.79
C MET A 1 86.08 9.96 20.42
N GLY A 2 85.00 9.50 19.81
CA GLY A 2 83.64 10.03 20.00
C GLY A 2 82.89 9.45 21.20
N SER A 3 82.07 10.32 21.79
CA SER A 3 81.13 10.01 22.87
C SER A 3 79.94 9.19 22.32
N LYS A 4 79.76 7.96 22.82
CA LYS A 4 78.63 7.07 22.47
C LYS A 4 77.40 7.44 23.32
N LYS A 5 76.39 8.01 22.66
CA LYS A 5 75.00 8.10 23.12
C LYS A 5 74.42 6.68 23.31
N LYS A 6 73.89 6.38 24.50
CA LYS A 6 73.00 5.22 24.72
C LYS A 6 71.61 5.57 24.18
N SER A 7 71.19 4.91 23.11
CA SER A 7 69.79 4.89 22.66
C SER A 7 69.02 3.84 23.45
N ILE A 8 68.00 4.28 24.18
CA ILE A 8 66.96 3.42 24.76
C ILE A 8 65.97 3.15 23.63
N SER A 9 65.89 1.90 23.17
CA SER A 9 64.85 1.41 22.26
C SER A 9 63.62 1.03 23.09
N ASN A 10 62.62 1.93 23.12
CA ASN A 10 61.26 1.56 23.46
C ASN A 10 60.63 0.91 22.22
N GLU A 11 60.44 -0.40 22.25
CA GLU A 11 59.48 -1.09 21.37
C GLU A 11 58.06 -0.73 21.82
N ASN A 12 57.52 0.34 21.26
CA ASN A 12 56.07 0.50 21.20
C ASN A 12 55.59 -0.20 19.91
N SER A 13 55.05 -1.40 20.07
CA SER A 13 54.27 -2.10 19.05
C SER A 13 53.02 -1.28 18.72
N LEU A 14 53.14 -0.37 17.74
CA LEU A 14 52.01 0.32 17.13
C LEU A 14 51.40 -0.64 16.10
N SER A 15 50.40 -1.43 16.50
CA SER A 15 49.59 -2.22 15.57
C SER A 15 48.84 -1.27 14.62
N CYS A 16 49.03 -1.42 13.31
CA CYS A 16 48.41 -0.62 12.27
C CYS A 16 46.85 -0.71 12.32
N PRO A 17 46.12 0.38 12.00
CA PRO A 17 44.66 0.38 11.92
C PRO A 17 44.08 -0.51 10.80
N GLU A 18 44.87 -0.78 9.75
CA GLU A 18 44.42 -1.45 8.52
C GLU A 18 43.95 -2.90 8.73
N ASP A 19 44.53 -3.63 9.69
CA ASP A 19 44.20 -5.04 9.91
C ASP A 19 42.83 -5.22 10.59
N ARG A 20 42.39 -4.20 11.36
CA ARG A 20 41.05 -4.20 11.97
C ARG A 20 39.97 -3.94 10.93
N ASP A 21 40.17 -2.99 10.03
CA ASP A 21 39.21 -2.66 8.96
C ASP A 21 39.03 -3.81 7.97
N MET A 22 40.11 -4.57 7.70
CA MET A 22 40.06 -5.76 6.85
C MET A 22 39.33 -6.94 7.54
N SER A 23 39.45 -7.07 8.87
CA SER A 23 38.69 -8.07 9.63
C SER A 23 37.19 -7.74 9.73
N ILE A 24 36.85 -6.45 9.89
CA ILE A 24 35.47 -5.97 9.99
C ILE A 24 34.73 -6.12 8.67
N SER A 25 35.39 -5.77 7.55
CA SER A 25 34.82 -5.96 6.21
C SER A 25 34.58 -7.44 5.88
N GLY A 26 35.49 -8.34 6.28
CA GLY A 26 35.29 -9.80 6.12
C GLY A 26 34.13 -10.37 6.95
N ILE A 27 33.89 -9.84 8.15
CA ILE A 27 32.73 -10.21 8.98
C ILE A 27 31.44 -9.67 8.35
N HIS A 28 31.46 -8.42 7.83
CA HIS A 28 30.32 -7.80 7.17
C HIS A 28 29.89 -8.59 5.92
N TRP A 29 30.87 -9.03 5.11
CA TRP A 29 30.62 -9.83 3.91
C TRP A 29 30.01 -11.21 4.24
N LYS A 30 30.53 -11.90 5.27
CA LYS A 30 29.92 -13.15 5.76
C LYS A 30 28.50 -12.94 6.27
N TYR A 31 28.25 -11.83 6.95
CA TYR A 31 26.93 -11.48 7.46
C TYR A 31 25.94 -11.17 6.33
N GLN A 32 26.36 -10.45 5.29
CA GLN A 32 25.58 -10.24 4.07
C GLN A 32 25.25 -11.57 3.38
N GLN A 33 26.23 -12.46 3.26
CA GLN A 33 26.02 -13.77 2.63
C GLN A 33 25.08 -14.68 3.44
N GLU A 34 25.07 -14.56 4.76
CA GLU A 34 24.07 -15.22 5.61
C GLU A 34 22.67 -14.61 5.43
N LEU A 35 22.56 -13.29 5.31
CA LEU A 35 21.29 -12.59 5.05
C LEU A 35 20.71 -12.96 3.68
N GLU A 36 21.52 -13.01 2.63
CA GLU A 36 21.12 -13.42 1.28
C GLU A 36 20.63 -14.89 1.24
N ASN A 37 21.16 -15.74 2.13
CA ASN A 37 20.75 -17.14 2.24
C ASN A 37 19.48 -17.35 3.10
N LEU A 38 19.02 -16.34 3.84
CA LEU A 38 17.81 -16.39 4.65
C LEU A 38 16.54 -16.18 3.80
N THR A 39 16.34 -17.01 2.79
CA THR A 39 15.10 -17.02 2.02
C THR A 39 14.10 -18.01 2.60
N LEU A 40 12.80 -17.70 2.48
CA LEU A 40 11.72 -18.57 2.93
C LEU A 40 11.78 -19.96 2.26
N THR A 41 12.36 -20.02 1.05
CA THR A 41 12.53 -21.21 0.22
C THR A 41 13.76 -22.05 0.60
N ARG A 42 14.86 -21.45 1.06
CA ARG A 42 16.06 -22.20 1.47
C ARG A 42 16.03 -22.66 2.93
N GLN A 43 15.57 -21.80 3.86
CA GLN A 43 15.63 -22.09 5.30
C GLN A 43 14.38 -21.63 6.07
N PRO A 44 13.20 -22.21 5.81
CA PRO A 44 11.91 -21.70 6.30
C PRO A 44 11.84 -21.55 7.83
N ILE A 45 12.37 -22.52 8.58
CA ILE A 45 12.29 -22.54 10.05
C ILE A 45 13.20 -21.47 10.67
N LYS A 46 14.41 -21.30 10.12
CA LYS A 46 15.37 -20.30 10.63
C LYS A 46 14.90 -18.89 10.29
N THR A 47 14.44 -18.67 9.05
CA THR A 47 13.87 -17.38 8.62
C THR A 47 12.65 -17.01 9.46
N LEU A 48 11.72 -17.95 9.69
CA LEU A 48 10.54 -17.68 10.53
C LEU A 48 10.91 -17.37 11.99
N LYS A 49 11.85 -18.12 12.58
CA LYS A 49 12.31 -17.87 13.95
C LYS A 49 12.95 -16.49 14.09
N LEU A 50 13.84 -16.12 13.15
CA LEU A 50 14.49 -14.80 13.15
C LEU A 50 13.48 -13.68 12.93
N PHE A 51 12.51 -13.87 12.03
CA PHE A 51 11.43 -12.93 11.79
C PHE A 51 10.56 -12.69 13.04
N ILE A 52 10.14 -13.75 13.73
CA ILE A 52 9.37 -13.63 14.99
C ILE A 52 10.19 -12.91 16.06
N LEU A 53 11.48 -13.21 16.17
CA LEU A 53 12.37 -12.59 17.15
C LEU A 53 12.57 -11.10 16.85
N ALA A 54 12.75 -10.74 15.58
CA ALA A 54 12.81 -9.36 15.13
C ALA A 54 11.50 -8.61 15.44
N ILE A 55 10.35 -9.19 15.12
CA ILE A 55 9.03 -8.62 15.45
C ILE A 55 8.91 -8.39 16.96
N ALA A 56 9.27 -9.38 17.78
CA ALA A 56 9.20 -9.27 19.23
C ALA A 56 10.13 -8.17 19.77
N GLN A 57 11.32 -8.03 19.20
CA GLN A 57 12.28 -7.00 19.59
C GLN A 57 11.80 -5.61 19.19
N TYR A 58 11.29 -5.44 17.98
CA TYR A 58 10.68 -4.18 17.54
C TYR A 58 9.46 -3.83 18.39
N LEU A 59 8.55 -4.78 18.67
CA LEU A 59 7.42 -4.58 19.58
C LEU A 59 7.90 -4.12 20.96
N ARG A 60 8.90 -4.80 21.54
CA ARG A 60 9.46 -4.41 22.84
C ARG A 60 10.06 -3.02 22.81
N GLN A 61 10.78 -2.67 21.75
CA GLN A 61 11.41 -1.36 21.59
C GLN A 61 10.37 -0.25 21.37
N SER A 62 9.33 -0.51 20.57
CA SER A 62 8.19 0.39 20.39
C SER A 62 7.41 0.59 21.70
N VAL A 63 7.16 -0.47 22.45
CA VAL A 63 6.51 -0.38 23.77
C VAL A 63 7.38 0.41 24.74
N ALA A 64 8.70 0.14 24.82
CA ALA A 64 9.61 0.90 25.67
C ALA A 64 9.73 2.37 25.27
N TYR A 65 9.69 2.67 23.97
CA TYR A 65 9.68 4.03 23.45
C TYR A 65 8.37 4.76 23.79
N LEU A 66 7.22 4.12 23.58
CA LEU A 66 5.92 4.64 24.01
C LEU A 66 5.84 4.85 25.53
N LEU A 67 6.43 3.94 26.32
CA LEU A 67 6.42 4.04 27.77
C LEU A 67 7.34 5.16 28.28
N SER A 68 8.49 5.38 27.62
CA SER A 68 9.48 6.38 28.04
C SER A 68 9.19 7.79 27.56
N HIS A 69 8.61 7.98 26.36
CA HIS A 69 8.27 9.30 25.81
C HIS A 69 6.76 9.63 25.85
N GLY A 70 5.90 8.65 26.14
CA GLY A 70 4.46 8.76 25.89
C GLY A 70 3.57 8.21 27.00
N GLY A 71 3.98 8.20 28.27
CA GLY A 71 3.13 7.73 29.38
C GLY A 71 1.73 8.37 29.39
N LEU A 72 1.64 9.67 29.09
CA LEU A 72 0.36 10.37 28.90
C LEU A 72 -0.41 9.92 27.66
N LEU A 73 0.28 9.68 26.54
CA LEU A 73 -0.31 9.20 25.29
C LEU A 73 -0.85 7.77 25.44
N MET A 74 -0.10 6.90 26.13
CA MET A 74 -0.51 5.54 26.48
C MET A 74 -1.74 5.58 27.39
N LEU A 75 -1.75 6.44 28.40
CA LEU A 75 -2.91 6.62 29.26
C LEU A 75 -4.12 7.10 28.46
N LEU A 76 -3.94 8.10 27.58
CA LEU A 76 -5.00 8.60 26.70
C LEU A 76 -5.55 7.51 25.75
N LEU A 77 -4.66 6.72 25.11
CA LEU A 77 -5.04 5.59 24.25
C LEU A 77 -5.79 4.52 25.03
N THR A 78 -5.31 4.14 26.22
CA THR A 78 -6.02 3.17 27.07
C THR A 78 -7.38 3.70 27.51
N MET A 79 -7.51 4.98 27.84
CA MET A 79 -8.80 5.60 28.18
C MET A 79 -9.75 5.62 26.99
N ILE A 80 -9.27 5.87 25.77
CA ILE A 80 -10.07 5.82 24.55
C ILE A 80 -10.54 4.39 24.27
N VAL A 81 -9.66 3.39 24.42
CA VAL A 81 -10.02 1.98 24.24
C VAL A 81 -11.03 1.54 25.29
N ILE A 82 -10.82 1.88 26.56
CA ILE A 82 -11.75 1.57 27.66
C ILE A 82 -13.10 2.26 27.42
N ALA A 83 -13.09 3.54 27.03
CA ALA A 83 -14.30 4.28 26.70
C ALA A 83 -15.03 3.65 25.50
N GLY A 84 -14.31 3.23 24.46
CA GLY A 84 -14.87 2.53 23.30
C GLY A 84 -15.47 1.17 23.65
N VAL A 85 -14.78 0.40 24.52
CA VAL A 85 -15.29 -0.89 25.02
C VAL A 85 -16.52 -0.68 25.90
N LEU A 86 -16.53 0.31 26.79
CA LEU A 86 -17.71 0.69 27.55
C LEU A 86 -18.87 1.09 26.62
N LEU A 87 -18.60 1.93 25.61
CA LEU A 87 -19.63 2.38 24.66
C LEU A 87 -20.29 1.24 23.89
N VAL A 88 -19.53 0.17 23.61
CA VAL A 88 -20.00 -1.02 22.89
C VAL A 88 -20.68 -2.04 23.82
N THR A 89 -20.34 -2.05 25.11
CA THR A 89 -20.86 -3.03 26.08
C THR A 89 -22.03 -2.50 26.92
N THR A 90 -22.23 -1.18 26.98
CA THR A 90 -23.40 -0.61 27.65
C THR A 90 -24.61 -0.64 26.72
N ASP A 91 -25.59 -1.47 27.05
CA ASP A 91 -26.90 -1.49 26.38
C ASP A 91 -27.62 -0.15 26.62
N GLY A 92 -27.80 0.63 25.56
CA GLY A 92 -28.37 1.98 25.64
C GLY A 92 -28.88 2.49 24.28
N PRO A 93 -29.51 3.68 24.24
CA PRO A 93 -30.06 4.26 23.00
C PRO A 93 -29.01 4.53 21.91
N HIS A 94 -27.72 4.47 22.27
CA HIS A 94 -26.59 4.59 21.35
C HIS A 94 -26.32 3.33 20.52
N GLU A 95 -26.90 2.18 20.88
CA GLU A 95 -26.70 0.90 20.17
C GLU A 95 -26.97 1.04 18.66
N LYS A 96 -28.05 1.71 18.29
CA LYS A 96 -28.40 1.97 16.88
C LYS A 96 -27.32 2.78 16.13
N HIS A 97 -26.71 3.75 16.79
CA HIS A 97 -25.67 4.60 16.19
C HIS A 97 -24.35 3.85 16.08
N VAL A 98 -24.00 3.06 17.11
CA VAL A 98 -22.80 2.21 17.10
C VAL A 98 -22.91 1.15 16.02
N GLU A 99 -24.07 0.50 15.88
CA GLU A 99 -24.28 -0.50 14.85
C GLU A 99 -24.19 0.09 13.44
N GLU A 100 -24.76 1.29 13.23
CA GLU A 100 -24.66 2.04 11.97
C GLU A 100 -23.18 2.31 11.61
N VAL A 101 -22.40 2.84 12.56
CA VAL A 101 -20.96 3.10 12.37
C VAL A 101 -20.20 1.81 12.05
N LEU A 102 -20.49 0.72 12.76
CA LEU A 102 -19.87 -0.58 12.48
C LEU A 102 -20.18 -1.09 11.07
N ARG A 103 -21.39 -0.84 10.54
CA ARG A 103 -21.72 -1.19 9.14
C ARG A 103 -20.91 -0.36 8.15
N TYR A 104 -20.73 0.94 8.39
CA TYR A 104 -19.84 1.79 7.58
C TYR A 104 -18.38 1.34 7.64
N ILE A 105 -17.86 1.03 8.83
CA ILE A 105 -16.49 0.53 9.01
C ILE A 105 -16.31 -0.80 8.26
N ARG A 106 -17.24 -1.74 8.42
CA ARG A 106 -17.17 -3.04 7.73
C ARG A 106 -17.20 -2.87 6.21
N PHE A 107 -18.04 -1.96 5.72
CA PHE A 107 -18.11 -1.62 4.30
C PHE A 107 -16.81 -1.03 3.78
N GLY A 108 -16.24 -0.05 4.49
CA GLY A 108 -14.93 0.53 4.16
C GLY A 108 -13.84 -0.52 4.14
N LEU A 109 -13.74 -1.32 5.22
CA LEU A 109 -12.76 -2.39 5.36
C LEU A 109 -12.88 -3.42 4.24
N TRP A 110 -14.10 -3.82 3.86
CA TRP A 110 -14.35 -4.79 2.81
C TRP A 110 -13.80 -4.32 1.46
N TRP A 111 -14.17 -3.12 1.01
CA TRP A 111 -13.76 -2.59 -0.28
C TRP A 111 -12.27 -2.22 -0.31
N VAL A 112 -11.72 -1.70 0.79
CA VAL A 112 -10.27 -1.43 0.92
C VAL A 112 -9.50 -2.75 0.91
N ALA A 113 -9.92 -3.78 1.65
CA ALA A 113 -9.23 -5.06 1.69
C ALA A 113 -9.26 -5.77 0.33
N LEU A 114 -10.38 -5.71 -0.41
CA LEU A 114 -10.44 -6.22 -1.78
C LEU A 114 -9.51 -5.45 -2.73
N GLY A 115 -9.41 -4.12 -2.56
CA GLY A 115 -8.44 -3.30 -3.28
C GLY A 115 -6.99 -3.68 -2.99
N VAL A 116 -6.64 -3.91 -1.72
CA VAL A 116 -5.29 -4.38 -1.33
C VAL A 116 -5.02 -5.78 -1.89
N ALA A 117 -5.99 -6.70 -1.81
CA ALA A 117 -5.87 -8.04 -2.39
C ALA A 117 -5.68 -7.97 -3.92
N SER A 118 -6.24 -6.95 -4.57
CA SER A 118 -6.07 -6.70 -6.01
C SER A 118 -4.65 -6.34 -6.43
N SER A 119 -3.80 -5.83 -5.53
CA SER A 119 -2.42 -5.46 -5.87
C SER A 119 -1.42 -6.55 -5.51
N ILE A 120 -1.65 -7.31 -4.43
CA ILE A 120 -0.70 -8.31 -3.91
C ILE A 120 -0.67 -9.59 -4.78
N GLY A 121 -1.70 -9.84 -5.59
CA GLY A 121 -1.79 -11.02 -6.47
C GLY A 121 -1.34 -10.77 -7.91
N LEU A 122 -0.10 -11.16 -8.25
CA LEU A 122 0.38 -11.40 -9.63
C LEU A 122 0.11 -10.29 -10.67
N GLY A 123 0.25 -9.02 -10.27
CA GLY A 123 0.49 -7.90 -11.20
C GLY A 123 -0.65 -7.48 -12.13
N SER A 124 -1.79 -8.17 -12.17
CA SER A 124 -2.95 -7.80 -12.99
C SER A 124 -4.20 -7.59 -12.13
N GLY A 125 -4.28 -6.44 -11.47
CA GLY A 125 -5.49 -6.01 -10.72
C GLY A 125 -6.80 -5.98 -11.54
N LEU A 126 -6.72 -6.24 -12.85
CA LEU A 126 -7.85 -6.54 -13.72
C LEU A 126 -8.65 -7.76 -13.26
N HIS A 127 -8.02 -8.84 -12.79
CA HIS A 127 -8.74 -10.07 -12.45
C HIS A 127 -9.64 -9.87 -11.22
N THR A 128 -9.13 -9.22 -10.18
CA THR A 128 -9.89 -8.92 -8.96
C THR A 128 -11.00 -7.89 -9.25
N PHE A 129 -10.76 -6.91 -10.13
CA PHE A 129 -11.80 -6.00 -10.63
C PHE A 129 -12.95 -6.78 -11.29
N VAL A 130 -12.64 -7.69 -12.22
CA VAL A 130 -13.65 -8.49 -12.95
C VAL A 130 -14.42 -9.44 -12.02
N LEU A 131 -13.84 -9.87 -10.90
CA LEU A 131 -14.51 -10.78 -9.97
C LEU A 131 -15.43 -10.09 -8.96
N TYR A 132 -15.13 -8.85 -8.55
CA TYR A 132 -15.85 -8.21 -7.45
C TYR A 132 -16.46 -6.86 -7.85
N LEU A 133 -15.63 -5.88 -8.20
CA LEU A 133 -16.12 -4.52 -8.47
C LEU A 133 -16.94 -4.44 -9.77
N GLY A 134 -16.50 -5.10 -10.85
CA GLY A 134 -17.19 -5.15 -12.13
C GLY A 134 -18.60 -5.77 -12.02
N PRO A 135 -18.75 -6.97 -11.44
CA PRO A 135 -20.06 -7.59 -11.24
C PRO A 135 -20.98 -6.76 -10.34
N HIS A 136 -20.45 -6.08 -9.32
CA HIS A 136 -21.24 -5.16 -8.50
C HIS A 136 -21.83 -4.00 -9.32
N ILE A 137 -21.00 -3.33 -10.13
CA ILE A 137 -21.43 -2.23 -11.01
C ILE A 137 -22.45 -2.74 -12.04
N ALA A 138 -22.19 -3.90 -12.64
CA ALA A 138 -23.08 -4.50 -13.63
C ALA A 138 -24.45 -4.86 -13.05
N LEU A 139 -24.49 -5.55 -11.90
CA LEU A 139 -25.74 -5.94 -11.23
C LEU A 139 -26.56 -4.72 -10.81
N PHE A 140 -25.89 -3.69 -10.27
CA PHE A 140 -26.57 -2.45 -9.89
C PHE A 140 -27.16 -1.74 -11.12
N THR A 141 -26.39 -1.64 -12.21
CA THR A 141 -26.83 -1.01 -13.46
C THR A 141 -28.01 -1.75 -14.07
N ILE A 142 -27.97 -3.09 -14.12
CA ILE A 142 -29.08 -3.91 -14.63
C ILE A 142 -30.36 -3.66 -13.81
N LYS A 143 -30.26 -3.68 -12.48
CA LYS A 143 -31.42 -3.42 -11.59
C LYS A 143 -31.93 -1.98 -11.73
N ALA A 144 -31.05 -0.99 -11.83
CA ALA A 144 -31.41 0.40 -12.05
C ALA A 144 -32.17 0.60 -13.37
N MET A 145 -31.72 -0.07 -14.44
CA MET A 145 -32.39 -0.04 -15.75
C MET A 145 -33.74 -0.76 -15.74
N GLN A 146 -33.86 -1.89 -15.03
CA GLN A 146 -35.12 -2.63 -14.89
C GLN A 146 -36.17 -1.83 -14.13
N CYS A 147 -35.81 -1.24 -12.99
CA CYS A 147 -36.76 -0.51 -12.15
C CYS A 147 -36.91 0.98 -12.52
N GLY A 148 -36.05 1.52 -13.40
CA GLY A 148 -36.13 2.92 -13.83
C GLY A 148 -35.78 3.93 -12.78
N ARG A 149 -34.92 3.54 -11.84
CA ARG A 149 -34.51 4.34 -10.69
C ARG A 149 -33.08 4.03 -10.29
N VAL A 150 -32.43 4.98 -9.64
CA VAL A 150 -31.09 4.81 -9.06
C VAL A 150 -31.11 4.70 -7.52
N ASP A 151 -32.18 5.17 -6.87
CA ASP A 151 -32.35 5.15 -5.40
C ASP A 151 -32.83 3.78 -4.90
N ILE A 152 -32.12 2.72 -5.27
CA ILE A 152 -32.49 1.34 -4.93
C ILE A 152 -31.75 0.89 -3.66
N LYS A 153 -30.61 1.50 -3.35
CA LYS A 153 -29.84 1.21 -2.13
C LYS A 153 -30.57 1.76 -0.91
N SER A 154 -30.69 0.93 0.12
CA SER A 154 -31.21 1.36 1.43
C SER A 154 -30.26 2.32 2.14
N ALA A 155 -28.96 2.08 2.01
CA ALA A 155 -27.87 2.91 2.52
C ALA A 155 -26.61 2.72 1.65
N PRO A 156 -25.63 3.63 1.73
CA PRO A 156 -24.40 3.53 0.93
C PRO A 156 -23.60 2.23 1.14
N TYR A 157 -23.69 1.62 2.33
CA TYR A 157 -22.98 0.37 2.65
C TYR A 157 -23.69 -0.91 2.16
N ASP A 158 -24.91 -0.79 1.61
CA ASP A 158 -25.72 -1.93 1.13
C ASP A 158 -25.18 -2.48 -0.20
N THR A 159 -24.13 -3.30 -0.08
CA THR A 159 -23.31 -3.82 -1.19
C THR A 159 -23.04 -5.30 -1.05
N ILE A 160 -22.46 -5.90 -2.10
CA ILE A 160 -22.07 -7.31 -2.10
C ILE A 160 -20.90 -7.52 -1.12
N GLN A 161 -21.10 -8.40 -0.14
CA GLN A 161 -20.09 -8.80 0.86
C GLN A 161 -19.83 -10.31 0.78
N LEU A 162 -18.71 -10.79 1.36
CA LEU A 162 -18.25 -12.19 1.29
C LEU A 162 -19.32 -13.26 1.60
N LYS A 163 -20.33 -12.93 2.40
CA LYS A 163 -21.40 -13.86 2.84
C LYS A 163 -22.79 -13.22 2.87
N ARG A 164 -22.94 -12.03 2.29
CA ARG A 164 -24.21 -11.28 2.33
C ARG A 164 -24.44 -10.61 0.98
N GLY A 165 -25.55 -10.96 0.34
CA GLY A 165 -26.02 -10.24 -0.84
C GLY A 165 -26.61 -8.89 -0.45
N PRO A 166 -26.58 -7.90 -1.36
CA PRO A 166 -27.20 -6.62 -1.12
C PRO A 166 -28.73 -6.75 -1.03
N SER A 167 -29.36 -5.92 -0.21
CA SER A 167 -30.80 -6.01 0.04
C SER A 167 -31.65 -5.69 -1.20
N TRP A 168 -31.10 -4.91 -2.13
CA TRP A 168 -31.78 -4.48 -3.35
C TRP A 168 -31.81 -5.53 -4.47
N LEU A 169 -30.93 -6.53 -4.45
CA LEU A 169 -30.84 -7.48 -5.56
C LEU A 169 -32.04 -8.44 -5.61
N GLY A 170 -32.59 -8.80 -4.44
CA GLY A 170 -33.71 -9.73 -4.30
C GLY A 170 -35.10 -9.10 -4.27
N LYS A 171 -35.21 -7.77 -4.23
CA LYS A 171 -36.50 -7.07 -4.18
C LYS A 171 -37.07 -6.85 -5.58
N ASP A 172 -38.38 -6.96 -5.70
CA ASP A 172 -39.10 -6.69 -6.94
C ASP A 172 -39.25 -5.18 -7.18
N CYS A 173 -39.30 -4.76 -8.44
CA CYS A 173 -39.42 -3.34 -8.80
C CYS A 173 -40.70 -2.67 -8.24
N ALA A 174 -41.72 -3.46 -7.89
CA ALA A 174 -42.97 -2.98 -7.30
C ALA A 174 -42.86 -2.59 -5.81
N GLU A 175 -41.85 -3.11 -5.09
CA GLU A 175 -41.58 -2.74 -3.69
C GLU A 175 -40.88 -1.37 -3.58
N PHE A 176 -40.31 -0.90 -4.69
CA PHE A 176 -39.68 0.40 -4.77
C PHE A 176 -40.70 1.47 -5.17
N MET A 177 -40.35 2.72 -4.86
CA MET A 177 -41.09 3.91 -5.28
C MET A 177 -41.19 3.99 -6.82
N PRO A 178 -42.30 4.50 -7.41
CA PRO A 178 -42.51 4.57 -8.86
C PRO A 178 -41.34 5.19 -9.64
N PRO A 179 -41.06 4.72 -10.88
CA PRO A 179 -39.85 5.05 -11.62
C PRO A 179 -39.65 6.57 -11.72
N SER A 180 -38.46 7.04 -11.33
CA SER A 180 -38.09 8.46 -11.44
C SER A 180 -37.77 8.84 -12.89
N PHE A 181 -37.38 7.86 -13.71
CA PHE A 181 -37.05 8.04 -15.12
C PHE A 181 -38.03 7.27 -16.00
N SER A 182 -39.20 7.87 -16.27
CA SER A 182 -40.14 7.38 -17.27
C SER A 182 -39.94 8.14 -18.58
N SER A 183 -39.44 7.48 -19.62
CA SER A 183 -39.46 8.01 -20.99
C SER A 183 -40.54 7.31 -21.79
N SER A 184 -41.16 8.01 -22.75
CA SER A 184 -42.23 7.50 -23.61
C SER A 184 -41.83 6.31 -24.49
N LEU A 185 -40.54 5.99 -24.57
CA LEU A 185 -39.96 4.90 -25.37
C LEU A 185 -39.34 3.79 -24.51
N GLY A 186 -39.68 3.72 -23.22
CA GLY A 186 -39.21 2.72 -22.26
C GLY A 186 -38.40 3.29 -21.11
N THR A 187 -38.08 2.43 -20.15
CA THR A 187 -37.32 2.77 -18.95
C THR A 187 -35.84 2.95 -19.31
N ARG A 188 -35.36 4.19 -19.40
CA ARG A 188 -33.94 4.50 -19.68
C ARG A 188 -33.40 5.41 -18.59
N VAL A 189 -32.42 4.91 -17.85
CA VAL A 189 -31.72 5.66 -16.82
C VAL A 189 -30.38 6.13 -17.40
N PRO A 190 -30.04 7.43 -17.31
CA PRO A 190 -28.75 7.92 -17.80
C PRO A 190 -27.61 7.37 -16.93
N LEU A 191 -26.49 6.98 -17.56
CA LEU A 191 -25.30 6.50 -16.83
C LEU A 191 -24.81 7.52 -15.81
N SER A 192 -24.91 8.82 -16.10
CA SER A 192 -24.55 9.89 -15.17
C SER A 192 -25.31 9.87 -13.85
N ALA A 193 -26.50 9.25 -13.80
CA ALA A 193 -27.25 9.07 -12.55
C ALA A 193 -26.88 7.76 -11.81
N ILE A 194 -26.40 6.75 -12.55
CA ILE A 194 -26.03 5.43 -12.00
C ILE A 194 -24.64 5.50 -11.36
N LEU A 195 -23.70 6.17 -12.01
CA LEU A 195 -22.29 6.20 -11.63
C LEU A 195 -22.02 6.77 -10.23
N PRO A 196 -22.64 7.89 -9.80
CA PRO A 196 -22.44 8.43 -8.46
C PRO A 196 -22.83 7.44 -7.34
N GLN A 197 -23.77 6.52 -7.63
CA GLN A 197 -24.23 5.54 -6.63
C GLN A 197 -23.20 4.43 -6.37
N VAL A 198 -22.31 4.13 -7.33
CA VAL A 198 -21.27 3.07 -7.21
C VAL A 198 -19.85 3.64 -7.06
N GLN A 199 -19.73 4.96 -7.04
CA GLN A 199 -18.45 5.67 -7.01
C GLN A 199 -17.70 5.45 -5.69
N LEU A 200 -18.42 5.35 -4.58
CA LEU A 200 -17.82 5.20 -3.25
C LEU A 200 -17.08 3.87 -3.14
N GLU A 201 -17.66 2.79 -3.64
CA GLU A 201 -17.06 1.46 -3.72
C GLU A 201 -15.80 1.48 -4.61
N ALA A 202 -15.86 2.18 -5.75
CA ALA A 202 -14.72 2.33 -6.64
C ALA A 202 -13.58 3.15 -6.01
N ILE A 203 -13.90 4.20 -5.25
CA ILE A 203 -12.91 5.01 -4.51
C ILE A 203 -12.26 4.18 -3.41
N LEU A 204 -13.04 3.46 -2.60
CA LEU A 204 -12.51 2.60 -1.53
C LEU A 204 -11.63 1.47 -2.09
N TRP A 205 -12.04 0.89 -3.22
CA TRP A 205 -11.21 -0.07 -3.96
C TRP A 205 -9.90 0.56 -4.44
N GLY A 206 -9.97 1.75 -5.04
CA GLY A 206 -8.80 2.50 -5.51
C GLY A 206 -7.84 2.85 -4.37
N LEU A 207 -8.38 3.24 -3.22
CA LEU A 207 -7.62 3.46 -1.98
C LEU A 207 -6.92 2.18 -1.51
N GLY A 208 -7.63 1.06 -1.50
CA GLY A 208 -7.04 -0.25 -1.17
C GLY A 208 -5.92 -0.64 -2.14
N THR A 209 -6.11 -0.40 -3.43
CA THR A 209 -5.09 -0.66 -4.45
C THR A 209 -3.84 0.19 -4.19
N ALA A 210 -4.01 1.49 -3.92
CA ALA A 210 -2.90 2.38 -3.58
C ALA A 210 -2.14 1.92 -2.32
N LEU A 211 -2.85 1.45 -1.29
CA LEU A 211 -2.24 0.90 -0.07
C LEU A 211 -1.44 -0.37 -0.35
N GLY A 212 -1.98 -1.28 -1.14
CA GLY A 212 -1.34 -2.56 -1.41
C GLY A 212 -0.14 -2.47 -2.36
N GLU A 213 0.10 -1.32 -2.98
CA GLU A 213 1.28 -1.05 -3.82
C GLU A 213 2.33 -0.18 -3.10
N LEU A 214 2.15 0.11 -1.81
CA LEU A 214 3.18 0.75 -0.99
C LEU A 214 4.46 -0.09 -0.72
N PRO A 215 4.48 -1.44 -0.76
CA PRO A 215 5.66 -2.20 -0.37
C PRO A 215 6.96 -1.80 -1.09
N PRO A 216 6.99 -1.63 -2.43
CA PRO A 216 8.21 -1.22 -3.14
C PRO A 216 8.79 0.12 -2.65
N TYR A 217 7.93 1.07 -2.28
CA TYR A 217 8.36 2.36 -1.72
C TYR A 217 9.05 2.21 -0.36
N PHE A 218 8.50 1.38 0.54
CA PHE A 218 9.11 1.17 1.85
C PHE A 218 10.40 0.36 1.78
N ILE A 219 10.44 -0.66 0.91
CA ILE A 219 11.63 -1.47 0.68
C ILE A 219 12.76 -0.60 0.15
N SER A 220 12.49 0.22 -0.87
CA SER A 220 13.51 1.08 -1.47
C SER A 220 13.95 2.21 -0.54
N ARG A 221 13.03 2.76 0.27
CA ARG A 221 13.37 3.75 1.30
C ARG A 221 14.24 3.17 2.42
N ALA A 222 13.97 1.94 2.85
CA ALA A 222 14.81 1.25 3.82
C ALA A 222 16.21 0.99 3.26
N ALA A 223 16.32 0.57 2.00
CA ALA A 223 17.60 0.36 1.32
C ALA A 223 18.41 1.65 1.21
N ASN A 224 17.78 2.78 0.86
CA ASN A 224 18.43 4.09 0.81
C ASN A 224 18.98 4.52 2.18
N LEU A 225 18.19 4.35 3.25
CA LEU A 225 18.64 4.64 4.62
C LEU A 225 19.81 3.74 5.06
N SER A 226 19.93 2.55 4.49
CA SER A 226 21.03 1.61 4.74
C SER A 226 22.25 1.85 3.84
N GLY A 227 22.24 2.85 2.95
CA GLY A 227 23.33 3.15 2.02
C GLY A 227 23.34 2.30 0.74
N GLY A 228 22.36 1.42 0.54
CA GLY A 228 22.26 0.48 -0.60
C GLY A 228 21.72 1.08 -1.90
N LYS A 229 22.01 2.36 -2.17
CA LYS A 229 21.44 3.07 -3.33
C LYS A 229 21.90 2.52 -4.69
N LEU A 230 23.14 2.02 -4.76
CA LEU A 230 23.72 1.48 -5.98
C LEU A 230 23.19 0.07 -6.30
N ASP A 231 23.05 -0.76 -5.26
CA ASP A 231 22.67 -2.17 -5.35
C ASP A 231 21.25 -2.36 -5.95
N VAL A 232 20.28 -1.60 -5.45
CA VAL A 232 18.90 -1.63 -5.99
C VAL A 232 18.83 -1.11 -7.42
N MET A 233 19.71 -0.18 -7.82
CA MET A 233 19.76 0.33 -9.19
C MET A 233 20.32 -0.73 -10.17
N GLU A 234 21.33 -1.48 -9.72
CA GLU A 234 21.94 -2.58 -10.47
C GLU A 234 20.98 -3.78 -10.60
N GLU A 235 20.30 -4.18 -9.52
CA GLU A 235 19.27 -5.24 -9.57
C GLU A 235 18.13 -4.89 -10.54
N LEU A 236 17.72 -3.62 -10.59
CA LEU A 236 16.72 -3.14 -11.55
C LEU A 236 17.22 -3.22 -12.99
N ASP A 237 18.49 -2.88 -13.26
CA ASP A 237 19.07 -2.98 -14.60
C ASP A 237 19.10 -4.44 -15.09
N VAL A 238 19.44 -5.38 -14.21
CA VAL A 238 19.41 -6.82 -14.51
C VAL A 238 17.97 -7.30 -14.79
N SER A 239 17.00 -6.93 -13.95
CA SER A 239 15.59 -7.32 -14.13
C SER A 239 14.98 -6.77 -15.43
N SER A 240 15.41 -5.59 -15.88
CA SER A 240 14.97 -4.99 -17.13
C SER A 240 15.56 -5.66 -18.37
N THR A 241 16.76 -6.25 -18.22
CA THR A 241 17.48 -6.93 -19.30
C THR A 241 16.93 -8.34 -19.55
N GLU A 242 16.39 -9.01 -18.52
CA GLU A 242 15.76 -10.34 -18.67
C GLU A 242 14.40 -10.32 -19.38
N HIS A 243 13.67 -9.20 -19.34
CA HIS A 243 12.41 -9.04 -20.09
C HIS A 243 12.66 -8.62 -21.55
N ASN A 244 12.96 -9.59 -22.42
CA ASN A 244 13.08 -9.36 -23.87
C ASN A 244 11.75 -8.85 -24.49
N GLY A 245 11.67 -7.55 -24.80
CA GLY A 245 10.56 -6.96 -25.56
C GLY A 245 10.52 -5.42 -25.55
N PHE A 246 9.78 -4.83 -26.47
CA PHE A 246 9.53 -3.38 -26.64
C PHE A 246 9.17 -2.63 -25.33
N ILE A 247 8.64 -3.34 -24.33
CA ILE A 247 8.33 -2.80 -23.00
C ILE A 247 9.61 -2.51 -22.21
N ALA A 248 10.64 -3.35 -22.29
CA ALA A 248 11.89 -3.12 -21.57
C ALA A 248 12.61 -1.88 -22.08
N THR A 249 12.70 -1.69 -23.40
CA THR A 249 13.31 -0.48 -23.98
C THR A 249 12.56 0.80 -23.60
N GLN A 250 11.21 0.77 -23.55
CA GLN A 250 10.43 1.89 -23.02
C GLN A 250 10.66 2.11 -21.52
N LEU A 251 10.71 1.06 -20.71
CA LEU A 251 10.98 1.16 -19.28
C LEU A 251 12.38 1.72 -19.00
N THR A 252 13.41 1.30 -19.76
CA THR A 252 14.77 1.85 -19.65
C THR A 252 14.80 3.31 -20.06
N GLN A 253 14.08 3.71 -21.11
CA GLN A 253 13.99 5.10 -21.54
C GLN A 253 13.28 5.98 -20.49
N ILE A 254 12.19 5.47 -19.90
CA ILE A 254 11.47 6.15 -18.82
C ILE A 254 12.35 6.22 -17.56
N LYS A 255 13.11 5.17 -17.23
CA LYS A 255 14.09 5.16 -16.14
C LYS A 255 15.14 6.25 -16.33
N CYS A 256 15.82 6.30 -17.48
CA CYS A 256 16.85 7.31 -17.77
C CYS A 256 16.30 8.73 -17.73
N TRP A 257 15.10 8.93 -18.27
CA TRP A 257 14.37 10.20 -18.21
C TRP A 257 14.05 10.61 -16.77
N PHE A 258 13.61 9.64 -15.95
CA PHE A 258 13.26 9.85 -14.55
C PHE A 258 14.50 10.21 -13.73
N LEU A 259 15.58 9.43 -13.86
CA LEU A 259 16.87 9.70 -13.21
C LEU A 259 17.43 11.08 -13.58
N SER A 260 17.30 11.48 -14.84
CA SER A 260 17.71 12.83 -15.29
C SER A 260 16.84 13.96 -14.74
N ARG A 261 15.60 13.68 -14.30
CA ARG A 261 14.63 14.67 -13.80
C ARG A 261 14.29 14.53 -12.32
N VAL A 262 14.99 13.66 -11.60
CA VAL A 262 14.75 13.35 -10.19
C VAL A 262 14.77 14.58 -9.29
N GLN A 263 15.61 15.56 -9.59
CA GLN A 263 15.71 16.82 -8.83
C GLN A 263 14.46 17.71 -8.97
N TYR A 264 13.55 17.41 -9.90
CA TYR A 264 12.32 18.16 -10.17
C TYR A 264 11.06 17.27 -10.12
N LEU A 265 11.12 16.15 -9.38
CA LEU A 265 9.95 15.31 -9.16
C LEU A 265 8.94 16.03 -8.28
N ASN A 266 8.04 16.74 -8.93
CA ASN A 266 6.88 17.33 -8.30
C ASN A 266 5.77 16.29 -8.16
N PHE A 267 4.90 16.47 -7.18
CA PHE A 267 3.62 15.78 -7.00
C PHE A 267 2.93 15.35 -8.31
N PHE A 268 2.84 16.25 -9.31
CA PHE A 268 2.20 15.98 -10.61
C PHE A 268 2.88 14.88 -11.43
N THR A 269 4.20 14.78 -11.38
CA THR A 269 4.94 13.73 -12.10
C THR A 269 4.69 12.36 -11.47
N ILE A 270 4.62 12.30 -10.13
CA ILE A 270 4.29 11.09 -9.38
C ILE A 270 2.84 10.67 -9.68
N LEU A 271 1.91 11.63 -9.71
CA LEU A 271 0.52 11.41 -10.05
C LEU A 271 0.36 10.80 -11.45
N VAL A 272 1.07 11.32 -12.44
CA VAL A 272 1.04 10.79 -13.81
C VAL A 272 1.62 9.38 -13.84
N LEU A 273 2.80 9.13 -13.25
CA LEU A 273 3.38 7.77 -13.23
C LEU A 273 2.48 6.76 -12.49
N ALA A 274 1.86 7.17 -11.39
CA ALA A 274 0.98 6.32 -10.60
C ALA A 274 -0.35 5.99 -11.31
N SER A 275 -0.74 6.79 -12.31
CA SER A 275 -1.97 6.61 -13.09
C SER A 275 -1.81 5.64 -14.28
N VAL A 276 -0.57 5.27 -14.62
CA VAL A 276 -0.20 4.47 -15.81
C VAL A 276 0.02 3.00 -15.33
N PRO A 277 0.07 1.94 -16.17
CA PRO A 277 -0.14 0.56 -15.72
C PRO A 277 0.85 0.11 -14.64
N ASN A 278 0.44 -0.89 -13.86
CA ASN A 278 1.08 -1.35 -12.63
C ASN A 278 2.63 -1.38 -12.62
N PRO A 279 3.35 -1.80 -13.69
CA PRO A 279 4.82 -1.77 -13.70
C PRO A 279 5.44 -0.37 -13.52
N LEU A 280 4.79 0.67 -14.03
CA LEU A 280 5.26 2.06 -13.90
C LEU A 280 5.01 2.61 -12.51
N PHE A 281 3.95 2.14 -11.84
CA PHE A 281 3.72 2.45 -10.44
C PHE A 281 4.82 1.87 -9.56
N ASP A 282 5.14 0.58 -9.75
CA ASP A 282 6.16 -0.10 -8.94
C ASP A 282 7.52 0.58 -9.12
N LEU A 283 7.87 0.94 -10.36
CA LEU A 283 9.06 1.73 -10.67
C LEU A 283 9.04 3.10 -9.96
N ALA A 284 7.91 3.82 -10.01
CA ALA A 284 7.74 5.09 -9.32
C ALA A 284 7.94 4.94 -7.80
N GLY A 285 7.36 3.90 -7.20
CA GLY A 285 7.51 3.59 -5.78
C GLY A 285 8.97 3.34 -5.40
N ILE A 286 9.68 2.51 -6.16
CA ILE A 286 11.09 2.20 -5.92
C ILE A 286 11.93 3.48 -6.02
N MET A 287 11.76 4.26 -7.09
CA MET A 287 12.49 5.51 -7.26
C MET A 287 12.15 6.52 -6.16
N CYS A 288 10.88 6.73 -5.83
CA CYS A 288 10.46 7.69 -4.79
C CYS A 288 11.07 7.35 -3.42
N GLY A 289 11.14 6.06 -3.05
CA GLY A 289 11.79 5.64 -1.82
C GLY A 289 13.32 5.78 -1.86
N GLN A 290 13.96 5.47 -2.99
CA GLN A 290 15.41 5.69 -3.18
C GLN A 290 15.81 7.18 -3.11
N PHE A 291 14.95 8.08 -3.59
CA PHE A 291 15.21 9.53 -3.55
C PHE A 291 14.71 10.20 -2.26
N GLY A 292 14.10 9.44 -1.35
CA GLY A 292 13.68 9.95 -0.03
C GLY A 292 12.50 10.92 -0.08
N ILE A 293 11.65 10.84 -1.12
CA ILE A 293 10.44 11.66 -1.24
C ILE A 293 9.52 11.40 -0.03
N PRO A 294 8.89 12.42 0.56
CA PRO A 294 8.02 12.25 1.72
C PRO A 294 6.84 11.33 1.40
N PHE A 295 6.50 10.47 2.37
CA PHE A 295 5.44 9.46 2.22
C PHE A 295 4.10 10.07 1.80
N TRP A 296 3.72 11.20 2.40
CA TRP A 296 2.44 11.84 2.12
C TRP A 296 2.32 12.37 0.69
N GLU A 297 3.41 12.85 0.11
CA GLU A 297 3.40 13.34 -1.27
C GLU A 297 3.19 12.17 -2.25
N PHE A 298 3.90 11.07 -2.04
CA PHE A 298 3.73 9.85 -2.81
C PHE A 298 2.34 9.22 -2.60
N PHE A 299 1.89 9.07 -1.35
CA PHE A 299 0.61 8.44 -1.03
C PHE A 299 -0.58 9.24 -1.56
N LEU A 300 -0.56 10.57 -1.44
CA LEU A 300 -1.65 11.40 -1.98
C LEU A 300 -1.66 11.38 -3.51
N ALA A 301 -0.49 11.43 -4.17
CA ALA A 301 -0.41 11.35 -5.62
C ALA A 301 -0.94 10.00 -6.14
N THR A 302 -0.60 8.91 -5.47
CA THR A 302 -1.05 7.56 -5.83
C THR A 302 -2.53 7.36 -5.54
N MET A 303 -3.02 7.84 -4.40
CA MET A 303 -4.44 7.82 -4.05
C MET A 303 -5.28 8.61 -5.05
N ILE A 304 -4.87 9.83 -5.42
CA ILE A 304 -5.61 10.63 -6.41
C ILE A 304 -5.53 9.97 -7.80
N GLY A 305 -4.36 9.49 -8.23
CA GLY A 305 -4.20 8.79 -9.51
C GLY A 305 -5.11 7.56 -9.63
N LYS A 306 -5.16 6.71 -8.60
CA LYS A 306 -5.90 5.44 -8.63
C LYS A 306 -7.34 5.52 -8.19
N ALA A 307 -7.66 6.34 -7.20
CA ALA A 307 -9.01 6.44 -6.65
C ALA A 307 -9.86 7.51 -7.33
N ILE A 308 -9.25 8.52 -7.96
CA ILE A 308 -9.97 9.64 -8.59
C ILE A 308 -9.77 9.62 -10.11
N ILE A 309 -8.53 9.70 -10.61
CA ILE A 309 -8.30 9.83 -12.05
C ILE A 309 -8.67 8.54 -12.79
N LYS A 310 -8.21 7.38 -12.29
CA LYS A 310 -8.54 6.08 -12.89
C LYS A 310 -10.03 5.77 -12.79
N THR A 311 -10.69 6.10 -11.67
CA THR A 311 -12.12 5.87 -11.52
C THR A 311 -12.92 6.80 -12.43
N HIS A 312 -12.57 8.07 -12.58
CA HIS A 312 -13.26 8.98 -13.49
C HIS A 312 -13.03 8.66 -14.98
N ILE A 313 -11.81 8.25 -15.37
CA ILE A 313 -11.50 7.86 -16.77
C ILE A 313 -12.10 6.51 -17.15
N GLN A 314 -12.18 5.55 -16.23
CA GLN A 314 -12.75 4.23 -16.52
C GLN A 314 -14.29 4.25 -16.52
N VAL A 315 -14.88 5.36 -16.07
CA VAL A 315 -16.32 5.56 -15.89
C VAL A 315 -16.96 6.40 -17.01
N TYR A 316 -16.17 7.22 -17.72
CA TYR A 316 -16.59 8.02 -18.88
C TYR A 316 -16.04 7.46 -20.19
#